data_AF-A0A3N5W631-F1
#
_entry.id   AF-A0A3N5W631-F1
#
_cell.length_a   1.000
_cell.length_b   1.000
_cell.length_c   1.000
_cell.angle_alpha   90.00
_cell.angle_beta   90.00
_cell.angle_gamma   90.00
#
_symmetry.space_group_name_H-M   'P 1'
#
loop_
_entity.id
_entity.type
_entity.pdbx_description
1 polymer ?
#
loop_
_entity_poly.entity_id
_entity_poly.type
_entity_poly.pdbx_seq_one_letter_code
_entity_poly.pdbx_strand_id
1 'polypeptide(L)'
;MAELESSRIMYEIYQEEGYNRRFRVVFFTELNDHNKEMEINRALAGRHVHDGFIRERRKEEAKAVLADFIRRLNEGESPSVEELESALEGVSA
;
A
#
# COMPACT_ATOMS: atom_id res chain seq x y z
N MET A 1 1.03 13.01 -27.72
CA MET A 1 1.99 12.64 -26.66
C MET A 1 1.27 12.73 -25.32
N ALA A 2 0.31 11.84 -25.06
CA ALA A 2 -0.45 11.79 -23.82
C ALA A 2 -0.35 10.36 -23.29
N GLU A 3 0.80 10.04 -22.68
CA GLU A 3 1.12 8.72 -22.11
C GLU A 3 1.64 8.83 -20.67
N LEU A 4 1.37 9.95 -19.99
CA LEU A 4 1.89 10.22 -18.64
C LEU A 4 0.89 9.95 -17.52
N GLU A 5 -0.40 9.76 -17.83
CA GLU A 5 -1.47 9.62 -16.82
C GLU A 5 -1.61 8.19 -16.25
N SER A 6 -0.88 7.18 -16.76
CA SER A 6 -1.10 5.75 -16.38
C SER A 6 0.10 5.01 -15.80
N SER A 7 1.19 5.68 -15.44
CA SER A 7 2.39 5.00 -14.89
C SER A 7 2.46 5.01 -13.35
N ARG A 8 1.32 5.05 -12.68
CA ARG A 8 1.21 5.13 -11.23
C ARG A 8 0.29 4.05 -10.70
N ILE A 9 0.71 3.42 -9.61
CA ILE A 9 -0.10 2.47 -8.86
C ILE A 9 -0.52 3.15 -7.57
N MET A 10 -1.82 3.24 -7.34
CA MET A 10 -2.37 3.73 -6.08
C MET A 10 -2.37 2.60 -5.05
N TYR A 11 -1.90 2.89 -3.85
CA TYR A 11 -1.95 1.95 -2.73
C TYR A 11 -2.49 2.59 -1.47
N GLU A 12 -3.01 1.75 -0.58
CA GLU A 12 -3.35 2.15 0.79
C GLU A 12 -2.92 1.07 1.78
N ILE A 13 -2.25 1.52 2.85
CA ILE A 13 -1.98 0.76 4.05
C ILE A 13 -3.11 1.02 5.04
N TYR A 14 -3.72 -0.05 5.52
CA TYR A 14 -4.78 0.00 6.52
C TYR A 14 -4.56 -1.07 7.58
N GLN A 15 -5.14 -0.85 8.75
CA GLN A 15 -5.23 -1.85 9.80
C GLN A 15 -6.62 -2.47 9.81
N GLU A 16 -6.70 -3.80 9.71
CA GLU A 16 -7.96 -4.52 9.79
C GLU A 16 -8.68 -4.24 11.12
N GLU A 17 -10.01 -4.10 11.05
CA GLU A 17 -10.86 -4.16 12.23
C GLU A 17 -11.06 -5.61 12.70
N GLY A 18 -11.30 -5.81 13.99
CA GLY A 18 -11.50 -7.13 14.60
C GLY A 18 -10.32 -7.66 15.41
N TYR A 19 -10.31 -8.97 15.67
CA TYR A 19 -9.51 -9.57 16.75
C TYR A 19 -7.99 -9.53 16.52
N ASN A 20 -7.54 -9.68 15.27
CA ASN A 20 -6.10 -9.76 14.96
C ASN A 20 -5.45 -8.41 14.61
N ARG A 21 -6.24 -7.38 14.30
CA ARG A 21 -5.82 -6.00 13.97
C ARG A 21 -4.56 -5.92 13.09
N ARG A 22 -4.47 -6.78 12.07
CA ARG A 22 -3.30 -6.86 11.20
C ARG A 22 -3.23 -5.67 10.26
N PHE A 23 -2.02 -5.25 9.94
CA PHE A 23 -1.74 -4.26 8.90
C PHE A 23 -1.67 -4.94 7.55
N ARG A 24 -2.22 -4.29 6.52
CA ARG A 24 -2.25 -4.76 5.13
C ARG A 24 -2.06 -3.60 4.17
N VAL A 25 -1.73 -3.93 2.92
CA VAL A 25 -1.73 -2.99 1.80
C VAL A 25 -2.62 -3.51 0.68
N VAL A 26 -3.37 -2.61 0.08
CA VAL A 26 -4.13 -2.84 -1.15
C VAL A 26 -3.53 -2.00 -2.27
N PHE A 27 -3.40 -2.56 -3.47
CA PHE A 27 -2.94 -1.86 -4.68
C PHE A 27 -4.14 -1.68 -5.63
N PHE A 28 -4.87 -0.57 -5.49
CA PHE A 28 -6.18 -0.39 -6.12
C PHE A 28 -6.16 -0.52 -7.64
N THR A 29 -5.11 -0.04 -8.29
CA THR A 29 -4.97 -0.09 -9.76
C THR A 29 -4.53 -1.46 -10.27
N GLU A 30 -4.14 -2.39 -9.38
CA GLU A 30 -3.82 -3.78 -9.73
C GLU A 30 -4.96 -4.76 -9.43
N LEU A 31 -6.07 -4.27 -8.88
CA LEU A 31 -7.26 -5.09 -8.65
C LEU A 31 -7.93 -5.46 -9.97
N ASN A 32 -8.44 -6.68 -10.05
CA ASN A 32 -9.26 -7.17 -11.15
C ASN A 32 -10.71 -7.40 -10.68
N ASP A 33 -11.62 -7.63 -11.61
CA ASP A 33 -13.06 -7.75 -11.29
C ASP A 33 -13.37 -8.86 -10.27
N HIS A 34 -12.51 -9.88 -10.15
CA HIS A 34 -12.72 -10.97 -9.19
C HIS A 34 -12.39 -10.59 -7.74
N ASN A 35 -11.41 -9.71 -7.51
CA ASN A 35 -10.95 -9.37 -6.17
C ASN A 35 -11.30 -7.94 -5.74
N LYS A 36 -11.67 -7.07 -6.69
CA LYS A 36 -11.82 -5.64 -6.47
C LYS A 36 -12.81 -5.29 -5.36
N GLU A 37 -14.02 -5.84 -5.42
CA GLU A 37 -15.06 -5.55 -4.42
C GLU A 37 -14.65 -6.01 -3.02
N MET A 38 -14.06 -7.21 -2.92
CA MET A 38 -13.59 -7.75 -1.65
C MET A 38 -12.49 -6.89 -1.01
N GLU A 39 -11.49 -6.50 -1.79
CA GLU A 39 -10.35 -5.73 -1.27
C GLU A 39 -10.74 -4.29 -0.94
N ILE A 40 -11.61 -3.66 -1.73
CA ILE A 40 -12.18 -2.34 -1.40
C ILE A 40 -12.97 -2.40 -0.10
N ASN A 41 -13.86 -3.37 0.07
CA ASN A 41 -14.64 -3.52 1.29
C ASN A 41 -13.75 -3.74 2.53
N ARG A 42 -12.64 -4.48 2.39
CA ARG A 42 -11.66 -4.68 3.48
C ARG A 42 -10.94 -3.39 3.85
N ALA A 43 -10.49 -2.61 2.87
CA ALA A 43 -9.83 -1.34 3.12
C ALA A 43 -10.80 -0.33 3.77
N LEU A 44 -12.04 -0.24 3.27
CA LEU A 44 -13.08 0.64 3.83
C LEU A 44 -13.50 0.28 5.26
N ALA A 45 -13.50 -1.01 5.59
CA ALA A 45 -13.78 -1.48 6.96
C ALA A 45 -12.55 -1.32 7.89
N GLY A 46 -11.37 -1.11 7.32
CA GLY A 46 -10.14 -0.94 8.07
C GLY A 46 -9.95 0.50 8.56
N ARG A 47 -9.03 0.66 9.51
CA ARG A 47 -8.51 1.96 9.88
C ARG A 47 -7.37 2.35 8.94
N HIS A 48 -7.55 3.47 8.26
CA HIS A 48 -6.51 4.08 7.44
C HIS A 48 -5.21 4.33 8.22
N VAL A 49 -4.06 4.05 7.58
CA VAL A 49 -2.72 4.32 8.13
C VAL A 49 -1.95 5.27 7.23
N HIS A 50 -1.83 4.95 5.95
CA HIS A 50 -1.10 5.75 4.97
C HIS A 50 -1.47 5.31 3.54
N ASP A 51 -1.67 6.24 2.63
CA ASP A 51 -1.87 5.97 1.20
C ASP A 51 -0.87 6.74 0.34
N GLY A 52 -0.77 6.35 -0.92
CA GLY A 52 0.08 7.06 -1.87
C GLY A 52 0.13 6.43 -3.26
N PHE A 53 1.10 6.88 -4.03
CA PHE A 53 1.35 6.41 -5.39
C PHE A 53 2.79 5.91 -5.55
N ILE A 54 2.95 4.77 -6.21
CA ILE A 54 4.26 4.23 -6.60
C ILE A 54 4.37 4.21 -8.12
N ARG A 55 5.59 4.32 -8.64
CA ARG A 55 5.83 4.29 -10.09
C ARG A 55 5.67 2.86 -10.59
N GLU A 56 4.85 2.65 -11.61
CA GLU A 56 4.65 1.33 -12.25
C GLU A 56 5.99 0.68 -12.63
N ARG A 57 6.92 1.47 -13.19
CA ARG A 57 8.26 1.01 -13.62
C ARG A 57 9.18 0.52 -12.46
N ARG A 58 8.87 0.88 -11.21
CA ARG A 58 9.61 0.52 -9.99
C ARG A 58 8.72 -0.25 -9.01
N LYS A 59 7.60 -0.81 -9.47
CA LYS A 59 6.57 -1.37 -8.58
C LYS A 59 7.08 -2.51 -7.71
N GLU A 60 7.95 -3.37 -8.23
CA GLU A 60 8.49 -4.51 -7.46
C GLU A 60 9.36 -4.03 -6.30
N GLU A 61 10.18 -2.99 -6.53
CA GLU A 61 10.99 -2.36 -5.48
C GLU A 61 10.10 -1.69 -4.43
N ALA A 62 9.09 -0.93 -4.87
CA ALA A 62 8.17 -0.27 -3.96
C ALA A 62 7.31 -1.27 -3.15
N LYS A 63 6.85 -2.37 -3.77
CA LYS A 63 6.13 -3.44 -3.09
C LYS A 63 6.99 -4.13 -2.04
N ALA A 64 8.28 -4.32 -2.31
CA ALA A 64 9.20 -4.89 -1.32
C ALA A 64 9.34 -3.98 -0.09
N VAL A 65 9.46 -2.66 -0.29
CA VAL A 65 9.50 -1.67 0.80
C VAL A 65 8.20 -1.70 1.62
N LEU A 66 7.05 -1.66 0.95
CA LEU A 66 5.74 -1.71 1.61
C LEU A 66 5.53 -3.03 2.37
N ALA A 67 5.95 -4.16 1.79
CA ALA A 67 5.84 -5.46 2.43
C ALA A 67 6.70 -5.56 3.70
N ASP A 68 7.93 -5.00 3.69
CA ASP A 68 8.78 -4.97 4.87
C ASP A 68 8.18 -4.08 5.97
N PHE A 69 7.69 -2.89 5.62
CA PHE A 69 7.03 -1.99 6.56
C PHE A 69 5.81 -2.66 7.24
N ILE A 70 4.96 -3.34 6.48
CA ILE A 70 3.79 -4.07 6.99
C ILE A 70 4.22 -5.25 7.85
N ARG A 71 5.27 -5.97 7.47
CA ARG A 71 5.82 -7.07 8.27
C ARG A 71 6.25 -6.55 9.64
N ARG A 72 7.03 -5.47 9.68
CA ARG A 72 7.48 -4.81 10.94
C ARG A 72 6.29 -4.39 11.81
N LEU A 73 5.30 -3.71 11.24
CA LEU A 73 4.07 -3.33 11.96
C LEU A 73 3.33 -4.54 12.56
N ASN A 74 3.23 -5.64 11.81
CA ASN A 74 2.57 -6.86 12.27
C ASN A 74 3.39 -7.66 13.29
N GLU A 75 4.71 -7.47 13.34
CA GLU A 75 5.60 -8.03 14.37
C GLU A 75 5.56 -7.21 15.68
N GLY A 76 4.82 -6.10 15.70
CA GLY A 76 4.68 -5.22 16.86
C GLY A 76 5.71 -4.10 16.91
N GLU A 77 6.54 -3.95 15.87
CA GLU A 77 7.32 -2.73 15.70
C GLU A 77 6.39 -1.55 15.40
N SER A 78 6.89 -0.34 15.63
CA SER A 78 6.16 0.91 15.33
C SER A 78 7.01 1.83 14.45
N PRO A 79 7.38 1.41 13.23
CA PRO A 79 8.06 2.29 12.28
C PRO A 79 7.18 3.50 11.97
N SER A 80 7.80 4.66 11.79
CA SER A 80 7.10 5.91 11.51
C SER A 80 6.74 6.04 10.02
N VAL A 81 5.79 6.92 9.71
CA VAL A 81 5.42 7.21 8.32
C VAL A 81 6.57 7.91 7.60
N GLU A 82 7.34 8.74 8.30
CA GLU A 82 8.54 9.40 7.75
C GLU A 82 9.62 8.39 7.35
N GLU A 83 9.80 7.31 8.13
CA GLU A 83 10.69 6.20 7.76
C GLU A 83 10.22 5.51 6.48
N LEU A 84 8.91 5.28 6.35
CA LEU A 84 8.31 4.71 5.14
C LEU A 84 8.51 5.62 3.91
N GLU A 85 8.20 6.91 4.06
CA GLU A 85 8.36 7.89 2.98
C GLU A 85 9.82 8.00 2.52
N SER A 86 10.76 7.99 3.46
CA SER A 86 12.19 7.96 3.14
C SER A 86 12.59 6.66 2.43
N ALA A 87 12.07 5.51 2.85
CA ALA A 87 12.34 4.23 2.17
C ALA A 87 11.70 4.14 0.77
N LEU A 88 10.62 4.87 0.53
CA LEU A 88 9.96 4.99 -0.76
C LEU A 88 10.59 6.06 -1.67
N GLU A 89 11.59 6.81 -1.19
CA GLU A 89 12.27 7.83 -1.98
C GLU A 89 12.86 7.21 -3.28
N GLY A 90 12.57 7.85 -4.41
CA GLY A 90 13.01 7.39 -5.73
C GLY A 90 12.10 6.34 -6.41
N VAL A 91 11.21 5.69 -5.66
CA VAL A 91 10.18 4.76 -6.20
C VAL A 91 8.75 5.28 -6.09
N SER A 92 8.49 6.23 -5.19
CA SER A 92 7.25 7.01 -5.13
C SER A 92 7.06 7.87 -6.38
N ALA A 93 5.80 8.10 -6.77
CA ALA A 93 5.44 8.72 -8.04
C ALA A 93 5.04 10.18 -7.93
#